data_AF-A0A6B1FJR0-F1
#
_entry.id   AF-A0A6B1FJR0-F1
#
_cell.length_a   1.000
_cell.length_b   1.000
_cell.length_c   1.000
_cell.angle_alpha   90.00
_cell.angle_beta   90.00
_cell.angle_gamma   90.00
#
_symmetry.space_group_name_H-M   'P 1'
#
loop_
_entity.id
_entity.type
_entity.pdbx_description
1 polymer ?
#
loop_
_entity_poly.entity_id
_entity_poly.type
_entity_poly.pdbx_seq_one_letter_code
_entity_poly.pdbx_strand_id
1 'polypeptide(L)'
;MVAARGRERPAIPADVTPPATKARRRPVSDARRGNVADVAPGGPLCLTGRIHVEVDGEIVADTDDVALCRCGHSNNKPFCDGSHRRVGFDDPGLIRGGRLVPAGQAGKEEPVSIVCAKDGPVLVRGPLTVVAADGKTSTGTKGALCRCGTSSTKPFCDGSHRESGFSAS
;
A
#
# COMPACT_ATOMS: atom_id res chain seq x y z
N MET A 1 -37.97 -24.43 35.85
CA MET A 1 -37.34 -24.81 34.57
C MET A 1 -37.54 -23.69 33.56
N VAL A 2 -36.53 -22.87 33.26
CA VAL A 2 -36.15 -22.40 31.90
C VAL A 2 -34.74 -21.80 32.06
N ALA A 3 -33.72 -22.51 31.59
CA ALA A 3 -32.34 -22.03 31.60
C ALA A 3 -32.10 -21.08 30.41
N ALA A 4 -31.62 -19.87 30.68
CA ALA A 4 -31.15 -18.93 29.66
C ALA A 4 -29.81 -19.45 29.09
N ARG A 5 -29.78 -19.73 27.79
CA ARG A 5 -28.56 -20.14 27.07
C ARG A 5 -27.74 -18.90 26.73
N GLY A 6 -26.64 -18.68 27.45
CA GLY A 6 -25.58 -17.76 27.03
C GLY A 6 -24.96 -18.25 25.72
N ARG A 7 -24.87 -17.35 24.73
CA ARG A 7 -24.10 -17.61 23.49
C ARG A 7 -22.69 -17.11 23.72
N GLU A 8 -21.79 -18.05 23.95
CA GLU A 8 -20.35 -17.83 24.08
C GLU A 8 -19.78 -17.55 22.69
N ARG A 9 -19.08 -16.43 22.53
CA ARG A 9 -18.36 -16.07 21.29
C ARG A 9 -17.13 -16.96 21.19
N PRO A 10 -16.86 -17.63 20.06
CA PRO A 10 -15.65 -18.42 19.92
C PRO A 10 -14.43 -17.49 19.92
N ALA A 11 -13.45 -17.81 20.77
CA ALA A 11 -12.16 -17.13 20.81
C ALA A 11 -11.41 -17.35 19.48
N ILE A 12 -10.91 -16.27 18.90
CA ILE A 12 -10.03 -16.29 17.73
C ILE A 12 -8.67 -16.85 18.20
N PRO A 13 -8.13 -17.91 17.59
CA PRO A 13 -6.84 -18.46 18.01
C PRO A 13 -5.71 -17.47 17.70
N ALA A 14 -4.93 -17.13 18.72
CA ALA A 14 -3.75 -16.30 18.64
C ALA A 14 -2.56 -17.12 18.10
N ASP A 15 -2.53 -17.42 16.80
CA ASP A 15 -1.30 -17.85 16.12
C ASP A 15 -1.32 -17.68 14.59
N VAL A 16 -1.92 -16.60 14.06
CA VAL A 16 -1.74 -16.26 12.65
C VAL A 16 -0.51 -15.38 12.52
N THR A 17 0.66 -15.98 12.71
CA THR A 17 1.92 -15.36 12.30
C THR A 17 1.98 -15.39 10.76
N PRO A 18 1.97 -14.25 10.06
CA PRO A 18 2.03 -14.27 8.60
C PRO A 18 3.36 -14.87 8.12
N PRO A 19 3.36 -15.75 7.11
CA PRO A 19 4.58 -16.39 6.63
C PRO A 19 5.50 -15.36 5.96
N ALA A 20 6.72 -15.24 6.47
CA ALA A 20 7.80 -14.49 5.86
C ALA A 20 8.27 -15.18 4.57
N THR A 21 7.59 -14.94 3.44
CA THR A 21 8.14 -15.36 2.14
C THR A 21 9.27 -14.43 1.74
N LYS A 22 10.50 -14.94 1.73
CA LYS A 22 11.71 -14.29 1.19
C LYS A 22 11.57 -14.05 -0.32
N ALA A 23 10.78 -13.06 -0.73
CA ALA A 23 11.07 -12.37 -1.98
C ALA A 23 12.47 -11.76 -1.79
N ARG A 24 13.38 -12.01 -2.73
CA ARG A 24 14.79 -11.58 -2.62
C ARG A 24 14.84 -10.12 -2.17
N ARG A 25 15.10 -9.90 -0.88
CA ARG A 25 15.35 -8.57 -0.32
C ARG A 25 16.62 -8.10 -1.00
N ARG A 26 16.54 -7.19 -1.97
CA ARG A 26 17.67 -6.29 -2.21
C ARG A 26 17.92 -5.64 -0.86
N PRO A 27 19.16 -5.66 -0.33
CA PRO A 27 19.43 -5.01 0.93
C PRO A 27 19.06 -3.53 0.77
N VAL A 28 18.00 -3.10 1.45
CA VAL A 28 17.73 -1.67 1.66
C VAL A 28 18.69 -1.22 2.77
N SER A 29 19.97 -1.20 2.45
CA SER A 29 21.01 -0.71 3.37
C SER A 29 21.25 0.79 3.21
N ASP A 30 20.29 1.52 2.62
CA ASP A 30 20.44 2.97 2.41
C ASP A 30 19.16 3.74 2.73
N ALA A 31 18.70 3.62 3.97
CA ALA A 31 17.79 4.59 4.59
C ALA A 31 18.29 6.05 4.54
N ARG A 32 19.47 6.33 3.94
CA ARG A 32 20.01 7.67 3.64
C ARG A 32 19.62 8.21 2.27
N ARG A 33 18.79 7.52 1.46
CA ARG A 33 18.39 7.98 0.09
C ARG A 33 16.95 8.50 -0.06
N GLY A 34 16.18 8.57 1.02
CA GLY A 34 14.81 9.08 1.05
C GLY A 34 13.74 8.01 0.79
N ASN A 35 12.47 8.42 0.77
CA ASN A 35 11.36 7.46 0.73
C ASN A 35 11.12 6.94 -0.69
N VAL A 36 10.95 5.62 -0.82
CA VAL A 36 10.78 4.89 -2.07
C VAL A 36 9.53 4.01 -2.01
N ALA A 37 8.81 3.91 -3.12
CA ALA A 37 7.72 2.95 -3.32
C ALA A 37 8.01 2.10 -4.56
N ASP A 38 8.45 0.87 -4.35
CA ASP A 38 8.64 -0.13 -5.41
C ASP A 38 7.30 -0.76 -5.80
N VAL A 39 7.01 -0.76 -7.10
CA VAL A 39 5.79 -1.38 -7.66
C VAL A 39 6.10 -2.82 -8.03
N ALA A 40 5.81 -3.77 -7.12
CA ALA A 40 6.10 -5.18 -7.36
C ALA A 40 5.19 -5.76 -8.47
N PRO A 41 5.72 -6.41 -9.52
CA PRO A 41 4.92 -7.13 -10.51
C PRO A 41 4.01 -8.17 -9.85
N GLY A 42 2.73 -8.16 -10.23
CA GLY A 42 1.65 -8.99 -9.66
C GLY A 42 1.48 -8.83 -8.15
N GLY A 43 2.07 -7.79 -7.56
CA GLY A 43 2.30 -7.70 -6.12
C GLY A 43 1.93 -6.35 -5.51
N PRO A 44 2.27 -6.17 -4.22
CA PRO A 44 1.95 -4.96 -3.47
C PRO A 44 2.75 -3.72 -3.91
N LEU A 45 2.44 -2.57 -3.31
CA LEU A 45 3.34 -1.42 -3.26
C LEU A 45 4.26 -1.60 -2.05
N CYS A 46 5.55 -1.79 -2.28
CA CYS A 46 6.55 -1.94 -1.21
C CYS A 46 7.18 -0.58 -0.93
N LEU A 47 6.92 -0.01 0.24
CA LEU A 47 7.47 1.27 0.65
C LEU A 47 8.67 1.07 1.57
N THR A 48 9.67 1.92 1.43
CA THR A 48 10.84 1.95 2.31
C THR A 48 11.34 3.38 2.52
N GLY A 49 11.84 3.71 3.70
CA GLY A 49 12.16 5.07 4.15
C GLY A 49 11.36 5.41 5.40
N ARG A 50 11.18 6.68 5.77
CA ARG A 50 10.38 7.04 6.94
C ARG A 50 8.91 7.16 6.55
N ILE A 51 8.10 6.16 6.87
CA ILE A 51 6.72 6.03 6.38
C ILE A 51 5.71 6.13 7.52
N HIS A 52 4.80 7.10 7.44
CA HIS A 52 3.60 7.16 8.27
C HIS A 52 2.38 6.73 7.44
N VAL A 53 1.77 5.60 7.77
CA VAL A 53 0.52 5.14 7.14
C VAL A 53 -0.66 5.63 7.95
N GLU A 54 -1.54 6.40 7.32
CA GLU A 54 -2.73 6.98 7.94
C GLU A 54 -4.01 6.32 7.39
N VAL A 55 -4.94 5.97 8.27
CA VAL A 55 -6.29 5.46 7.94
C VAL A 55 -7.28 6.20 8.82
N ASP A 56 -8.34 6.76 8.23
CA ASP A 56 -9.39 7.51 8.96
C ASP A 56 -8.86 8.61 9.91
N GLY A 57 -7.69 9.19 9.59
CA GLY A 57 -7.04 10.25 10.37
C GLY A 57 -6.12 9.74 11.49
N GLU A 58 -5.98 8.43 11.67
CA GLU A 58 -5.09 7.81 12.65
C GLU A 58 -3.85 7.22 11.97
N ILE A 59 -2.68 7.36 12.59
CA ILE A 59 -1.46 6.69 12.15
C ILE A 59 -1.53 5.24 12.60
N VAL A 60 -1.73 4.33 11.64
CA VAL A 60 -1.83 2.88 11.88
C VAL A 60 -0.49 2.15 11.71
N ALA A 61 0.49 2.81 11.10
CA ALA A 61 1.88 2.35 11.07
C ALA A 61 2.85 3.53 10.97
N ASP A 62 3.90 3.50 11.79
CA ASP A 62 5.07 4.35 11.71
C ASP A 62 6.27 3.41 11.62
N THR A 63 6.88 3.30 10.43
CA THR A 63 7.82 2.22 10.11
C THR A 63 8.79 2.61 9.00
N ASP A 64 9.92 1.90 8.95
CA ASP A 64 10.90 2.05 7.89
C ASP A 64 10.56 1.25 6.63
N ASP A 65 9.71 0.22 6.74
CA ASP A 65 9.24 -0.58 5.62
C ASP A 65 7.80 -1.07 5.79
N VAL A 66 7.04 -1.07 4.69
CA VAL A 66 5.65 -1.54 4.68
C VAL A 66 5.23 -2.00 3.28
N ALA A 67 4.37 -3.02 3.19
CA ALA A 67 3.76 -3.46 1.93
C ALA A 67 2.27 -3.13 1.92
N LEU A 68 1.84 -2.24 1.03
CA LEU A 68 0.44 -1.86 0.86
C LEU A 68 -0.24 -2.69 -0.22
N CYS A 69 -1.51 -3.02 0.02
CA CYS A 69 -2.33 -3.74 -0.93
C CYS A 69 -2.52 -2.91 -2.21
N ARG A 70 -2.22 -3.53 -3.35
CA ARG A 70 -2.43 -2.94 -4.68
C ARG A 70 -3.50 -3.65 -5.51
N CYS A 71 -3.82 -4.88 -5.13
CA CYS A 71 -4.77 -5.75 -5.85
C CYS A 71 -6.23 -5.54 -5.46
N GLY A 72 -6.52 -4.81 -4.37
CA GLY A 72 -7.88 -4.62 -3.86
C GLY A 72 -8.45 -5.76 -2.99
N HIS A 73 -7.80 -6.93 -2.95
CA HIS A 73 -8.37 -8.14 -2.32
C HIS A 73 -7.79 -8.53 -0.94
N SER A 74 -6.89 -7.73 -0.35
CA SER A 74 -6.37 -8.02 1.00
C SER A 74 -7.51 -8.04 2.04
N ASN A 75 -7.44 -8.95 3.00
CA ASN A 75 -8.31 -8.98 4.18
C ASN A 75 -7.78 -8.12 5.33
N ASN A 76 -6.55 -7.63 5.22
CA ASN A 76 -5.89 -6.78 6.21
C ASN A 76 -5.57 -5.40 5.62
N LYS A 77 -6.53 -4.78 4.91
CA LYS A 77 -6.31 -3.47 4.28
C LYS A 77 -5.99 -2.42 5.36
N PRO A 78 -5.11 -1.44 5.06
CA PRO A 78 -4.48 -1.17 3.76
C PRO A 78 -3.27 -2.07 3.44
N PHE A 79 -2.84 -2.93 4.35
CA PHE A 79 -1.65 -3.77 4.21
C PHE A 79 -1.88 -4.95 3.26
N CYS A 80 -0.79 -5.47 2.70
CA CYS A 80 -0.80 -6.68 1.90
C CYS A 80 -0.73 -7.93 2.79
N ASP A 81 -1.64 -8.88 2.55
CA ASP A 81 -1.71 -10.19 3.23
C ASP A 81 -1.38 -11.37 2.29
N GLY A 82 -0.87 -11.08 1.09
CA GLY A 82 -0.58 -12.10 0.06
C GLY A 82 -1.76 -12.47 -0.84
N SER A 83 -2.95 -11.90 -0.65
CA SER A 83 -4.15 -12.19 -1.46
C SER A 83 -3.94 -12.03 -2.96
N HIS A 84 -3.04 -11.13 -3.39
CA HIS A 84 -2.69 -10.91 -4.80
C HIS A 84 -2.31 -12.20 -5.55
N ARG A 85 -1.69 -13.18 -4.87
CA ARG A 85 -1.35 -14.47 -5.48
C ARG A 85 -2.59 -15.33 -5.68
N ARG A 86 -3.48 -15.35 -4.69
CA ARG A 86 -4.71 -16.17 -4.70
C ARG A 86 -5.69 -15.70 -5.78
N VAL A 87 -5.78 -14.40 -5.99
CA VAL A 87 -6.68 -13.79 -6.99
C VAL A 87 -6.03 -13.65 -8.37
N GLY A 88 -4.78 -14.07 -8.54
CA GLY A 88 -4.06 -13.96 -9.81
C GLY A 88 -3.93 -12.52 -10.30
N PHE A 89 -3.59 -11.58 -9.40
CA PHE A 89 -3.47 -10.16 -9.77
C PHE A 89 -2.41 -9.97 -10.85
N ASP A 90 -2.86 -9.72 -12.08
CA ASP A 90 -2.02 -9.54 -13.25
C ASP A 90 -1.75 -8.06 -13.51
N ASP A 91 -0.61 -7.59 -13.00
CA ASP A 91 -0.11 -6.27 -13.33
C ASP A 91 1.43 -6.27 -13.39
N PRO A 92 2.05 -5.81 -14.47
CA PRO A 92 3.50 -5.89 -14.67
C PRO A 92 4.31 -4.94 -13.78
N GLY A 93 3.66 -4.09 -12.98
CA GLY A 93 4.33 -3.14 -12.11
C GLY A 93 4.95 -1.95 -12.85
N LEU A 94 4.37 -1.56 -13.99
CA LEU A 94 4.85 -0.45 -14.82
C LEU A 94 4.14 0.86 -14.49
N ILE A 95 4.78 2.01 -14.73
CA ILE A 95 4.11 3.32 -14.75
C ILE A 95 3.47 3.54 -16.13
N ARG A 96 2.17 3.22 -16.21
CA ARG A 96 1.34 3.32 -17.43
C ARG A 96 0.82 4.74 -17.67
N GLY A 97 0.60 5.51 -16.62
CA GLY A 97 0.10 6.89 -16.70
C GLY A 97 0.13 7.55 -15.32
N GLY A 98 -0.17 8.85 -15.25
CA GLY A 98 -0.05 9.61 -14.00
C GLY A 98 1.38 9.81 -13.54
N ARG A 99 1.55 10.64 -12.50
CA ARG A 99 2.84 11.00 -11.92
C ARG A 99 2.65 11.63 -10.54
N LEU A 100 3.66 11.52 -9.68
CA LEU A 100 3.76 12.36 -8.49
C LEU A 100 4.08 13.79 -8.88
N VAL A 101 3.33 14.75 -8.32
CA VAL A 101 3.59 16.18 -8.49
C VAL A 101 4.88 16.52 -7.74
N PRO A 102 5.90 17.06 -8.42
CA PRO A 102 7.06 17.63 -7.74
C PRO A 102 6.62 18.80 -6.87
N ALA A 103 6.99 18.82 -5.59
CA ALA A 103 7.25 20.10 -4.94
C ALA A 103 8.69 20.51 -5.28
N GLY A 104 9.10 21.73 -4.93
CA GLY A 104 10.49 22.17 -5.04
C GLY A 104 11.47 21.31 -4.22
N GLN A 105 12.50 21.89 -3.62
CA GLN A 105 13.48 21.16 -2.82
C GLN A 105 12.87 20.60 -1.51
N ALA A 106 11.97 19.62 -1.58
CA ALA A 106 11.51 18.86 -0.43
C ALA A 106 12.69 17.99 0.05
N GLY A 107 13.02 18.10 1.34
CA GLY A 107 14.16 17.42 1.93
C GLY A 107 13.97 15.91 1.83
N LYS A 108 14.98 15.19 1.36
CA LYS A 108 14.95 13.72 1.24
C LYS A 108 14.83 12.98 2.59
N GLU A 109 14.87 13.72 3.71
CA GLU A 109 14.95 13.18 5.06
C GLU A 109 13.64 13.32 5.86
N GLU A 110 12.62 13.95 5.27
CA GLU A 110 11.30 14.10 5.90
C GLU A 110 10.46 12.83 5.77
N PRO A 111 9.66 12.46 6.80
CA PRO A 111 8.72 11.36 6.68
C PRO A 111 7.69 11.64 5.59
N VAL A 112 7.26 10.58 4.90
CA VAL A 112 6.13 10.63 3.98
C VAL A 112 4.87 10.12 4.67
N SER A 113 3.83 10.95 4.66
CA SER A 113 2.48 10.56 5.05
C SER A 113 1.79 9.87 3.87
N ILE A 114 1.36 8.64 4.11
CA ILE A 114 0.69 7.74 3.18
C ILE A 114 -0.74 7.56 3.67
N VAL A 115 -1.65 8.37 3.16
CA VAL A 115 -3.04 8.42 3.63
C VAL A 115 -3.90 7.49 2.78
N CYS A 116 -4.41 6.43 3.39
CA CYS A 116 -5.34 5.52 2.74
C CYS A 116 -6.75 6.10 2.86
N ALA A 117 -7.23 6.73 1.79
CA ALA A 117 -8.56 7.32 1.79
C ALA A 117 -9.62 6.22 1.76
N LYS A 118 -10.65 6.33 2.61
CA LYS A 118 -11.81 5.43 2.64
C LYS A 118 -12.38 5.21 1.24
N ASP A 119 -12.50 3.94 0.85
CA ASP A 119 -12.99 3.47 -0.45
C ASP A 119 -12.27 4.10 -1.66
N GLY A 120 -11.08 4.65 -1.41
CA GLY A 120 -10.37 5.54 -2.31
C GLY A 120 -8.91 5.17 -2.49
N PRO A 121 -8.12 6.05 -3.14
CA PRO A 121 -6.71 5.80 -3.41
C PRO A 121 -5.83 5.95 -2.16
N VAL A 122 -4.56 5.62 -2.31
CA VAL A 122 -3.51 6.01 -1.38
C VAL A 122 -3.00 7.39 -1.76
N LEU A 123 -3.18 8.38 -0.89
CA LEU A 123 -2.69 9.74 -1.09
C LEU A 123 -1.28 9.89 -0.52
N VAL A 124 -0.38 10.41 -1.34
CA VAL A 124 1.01 10.70 -0.95
C VAL A 124 1.10 12.15 -0.49
N ARG A 125 1.69 12.37 0.68
CA ARG A 125 2.00 13.69 1.24
C ARG A 125 3.42 13.67 1.79
N GLY A 126 4.33 14.36 1.12
CA GLY A 126 5.75 14.35 1.46
C GLY A 126 6.58 13.59 0.42
N PRO A 127 7.93 13.65 0.52
CA PRO A 127 8.83 13.20 -0.52
C PRO A 127 8.71 11.69 -0.75
N LEU A 128 8.44 11.29 -1.99
CA LEU A 128 8.40 9.88 -2.39
C LEU A 128 8.94 9.71 -3.81
N THR A 129 9.68 8.62 -4.03
CA THR A 129 10.04 8.15 -5.37
C THR A 129 9.35 6.81 -5.65
N VAL A 130 8.42 6.80 -6.61
CA VAL A 130 7.83 5.56 -7.11
C VAL A 130 8.77 4.96 -8.15
N VAL A 131 9.08 3.68 -8.01
CA VAL A 131 9.96 2.92 -8.92
C VAL A 131 9.16 1.77 -9.52
N ALA A 132 9.04 1.77 -10.84
CA ALA A 132 8.41 0.69 -11.60
C ALA A 132 9.36 -0.51 -11.79
N ALA A 133 8.79 -1.65 -12.17
CA ALA A 133 9.54 -2.88 -12.42
C ALA A 133 10.56 -2.78 -13.56
N ASP A 134 10.35 -1.87 -14.52
CA ASP A 134 11.29 -1.55 -15.62
C ASP A 134 12.35 -0.50 -15.22
N GLY A 135 12.34 -0.05 -13.96
CA GLY A 135 13.24 1.00 -13.46
C GLY A 135 12.78 2.43 -13.75
N LYS A 136 11.65 2.64 -14.44
CA LYS A 136 11.10 3.99 -14.62
C LYS A 136 10.67 4.57 -13.28
N THR A 137 11.00 5.84 -13.05
CA THR A 137 10.72 6.50 -11.77
C THR A 137 9.77 7.68 -11.89
N SER A 138 9.00 7.93 -10.83
CA SER A 138 8.23 9.14 -10.62
C SER A 138 8.52 9.67 -9.21
N THR A 139 9.26 10.77 -9.12
CA THR A 139 9.54 11.48 -7.85
C THR A 139 8.64 12.69 -7.71
N GLY A 140 8.10 12.90 -6.50
CA GLY A 140 7.35 14.09 -6.14
C GLY A 140 6.91 14.04 -4.68
N THR A 141 6.02 14.95 -4.30
CA THR A 141 5.55 15.07 -2.91
C THR A 141 4.05 14.91 -2.74
N LYS A 142 3.30 14.90 -3.84
CA LYS A 142 1.85 14.78 -3.84
C LYS A 142 1.41 13.88 -4.98
N GLY A 143 0.39 13.06 -4.73
CA GLY A 143 -0.22 12.23 -5.77
C GLY A 143 -1.15 11.19 -5.18
N ALA A 144 -1.79 10.42 -6.06
CA ALA A 144 -2.72 9.35 -5.68
C ALA A 144 -2.28 8.04 -6.34
N LEU A 145 -2.01 7.02 -5.53
CA LEU A 145 -1.67 5.67 -5.97
C LEU A 145 -2.90 4.76 -5.92
N CYS A 146 -3.03 3.90 -6.92
CA CYS A 146 -4.09 2.90 -7.00
C CYS A 146 -3.87 1.80 -5.96
N ARG A 147 -4.91 1.49 -5.19
CA ARG A 147 -4.99 0.31 -4.33
C ARG A 147 -6.18 -0.62 -4.61
N CYS A 148 -7.07 -0.22 -5.53
CA CYS A 148 -8.26 -0.98 -5.91
C CYS A 148 -7.99 -2.09 -6.93
N GLY A 149 -6.83 -2.09 -7.60
CA GLY A 149 -6.48 -3.09 -8.61
C GLY A 149 -7.07 -2.85 -10.00
N THR A 150 -7.94 -1.86 -10.19
CA THR A 150 -8.69 -1.67 -11.46
C THR A 150 -8.22 -0.50 -12.33
N SER A 151 -7.40 0.41 -11.79
CA SER A 151 -6.95 1.58 -12.55
C SER A 151 -6.25 1.23 -13.88
N SER A 152 -6.51 2.00 -14.94
CA SER A 152 -5.84 1.87 -16.23
C SER A 152 -4.47 2.57 -16.24
N THR A 153 -4.27 3.54 -15.34
CA THR A 153 -3.04 4.33 -15.21
C THR A 153 -2.14 3.88 -14.04
N LYS A 154 -2.22 2.60 -13.66
CA LYS A 154 -1.37 2.01 -12.61
C LYS A 154 0.11 2.41 -12.79
N PRO A 155 0.85 2.65 -11.69
CA PRO A 155 0.44 2.50 -10.29
C PRO A 155 -0.39 3.67 -9.75
N PHE A 156 -0.67 4.69 -10.55
CA PHE A 156 -1.44 5.86 -10.14
C PHE A 156 -2.95 5.60 -10.21
N CYS A 157 -3.72 6.44 -9.52
CA CYS A 157 -5.17 6.39 -9.52
C CYS A 157 -5.74 7.35 -10.56
N ASP A 158 -6.63 6.83 -11.42
CA ASP A 158 -7.45 7.57 -12.39
C ASP A 158 -8.92 7.73 -11.96
N GLY A 159 -9.28 7.21 -10.78
CA GLY A 159 -10.64 7.30 -10.25
C GLY A 159 -11.48 6.03 -10.42
N SER A 160 -10.98 4.98 -11.08
CA SER A 160 -11.73 3.72 -11.30
C SER A 160 -12.26 3.05 -10.02
N HIS A 161 -11.70 3.38 -8.85
CA HIS A 161 -12.20 2.88 -7.56
C HIS A 161 -13.70 3.19 -7.34
N ARG A 162 -14.19 4.34 -7.83
CA ARG A 162 -15.59 4.77 -7.68
C ARG A 162 -16.57 3.88 -8.43
N GLU A 163 -16.13 3.28 -9.52
CA GLU A 163 -16.96 2.47 -10.42
C GLU A 163 -16.78 0.97 -10.15
N SER A 164 -15.64 0.56 -9.59
CA SER A 164 -15.32 -0.85 -9.32
C SER A 164 -15.96 -1.44 -8.05
N GLY A 165 -16.72 -0.66 -7.28
CA GLY A 165 -17.26 -1.09 -5.98
C GLY A 165 -16.16 -1.37 -4.95
N PHE A 166 -15.00 -0.70 -5.08
CA PHE A 166 -13.89 -0.89 -4.16
C PHE A 166 -14.29 -0.44 -2.75
N SER A 167 -14.21 -1.37 -1.79
CA SER A 167 -14.45 -1.09 -0.38
C SER A 167 -13.20 -1.34 0.45
N ALA A 168 -12.80 -0.32 1.20
CA ALA A 168 -11.67 -0.40 2.11
C ALA A 168 -11.66 0.82 3.04
N SER A 169 -11.77 0.55 4.33
CA SER A 169 -11.42 1.50 5.40
C SER A 169 -9.91 1.72 5.36
#